data_AF-E5CDC1-F1
#
_entry.id   AF-E5CDC1-F1
#
_cell.length_a   1.000
_cell.length_b   1.000
_cell.length_c   1.000
_cell.angle_alpha   90.00
_cell.angle_beta   90.00
_cell.angle_gamma   90.00
#
_symmetry.space_group_name_H-M   'P 1'
#
loop_
_entity.id
_entity.type
_entity.pdbx_description
1 polymer ?
#
loop_
_entity_poly.entity_id
_entity_poly.type
_entity_poly.pdbx_seq_one_letter_code
_entity_poly.pdbx_strand_id
1 'polypeptide(L)'
;MLLAMLIAETNNLFSQSMSKRLEETPQSVIANVHKAARLLKEKGSEALAVLTDPKSEFNDRDAYLFIIDVDKSLVVSNPRFPERTGGNIREHLDWSGKHYGVELCEIAMCGGGWIEFVWPKPGTEEGTRKVSYIYPIPGMRYTICAGIYNNTMTLDELNTLTGHGKKKVAVIFEVMPTAKGKANYFKMGAALKEELLRMPGFISVERFASVNNEGKFLSLSFWESEEAAAGWRNQVNHRQNQKMGHDKLFDNYRISVGKIVREYTDQNRSGAPDDSNEYLGIK
;
A
#
# COMPACT_ATOMS: atom_id res chain seq x y z
N MET A 1 -5.38 50.89 -46.31
CA MET A 1 -4.78 49.54 -46.27
C MET A 1 -4.17 49.29 -44.88
N LEU A 2 -5.00 49.27 -43.83
CA LEU A 2 -4.54 49.19 -42.43
C LEU A 2 -5.67 48.73 -41.49
N LEU A 3 -6.41 47.69 -41.91
CA LEU A 3 -7.47 47.09 -41.09
C LEU A 3 -7.59 45.56 -41.32
N ALA A 4 -6.46 44.88 -41.56
CA ALA A 4 -6.42 43.43 -41.77
C ALA A 4 -5.34 42.70 -40.95
N MET A 5 -4.58 43.38 -40.08
CA MET A 5 -3.51 42.77 -39.29
C MET A 5 -3.91 42.42 -37.84
N LEU A 6 -5.03 42.92 -37.30
CA LEU A 6 -5.39 42.69 -35.90
C LEU A 6 -6.21 41.42 -35.61
N ILE A 7 -6.60 40.65 -36.63
CA ILE A 7 -7.38 39.39 -36.44
C ILE A 7 -6.46 38.15 -36.55
N ALA A 8 -5.24 38.30 -37.07
CA ALA A 8 -4.29 37.18 -37.18
C ALA A 8 -3.52 36.92 -35.88
N GLU A 9 -3.30 37.94 -35.03
CA GLU A 9 -2.55 37.78 -33.78
C GLU A 9 -3.39 37.20 -32.63
N THR A 10 -4.72 37.40 -32.63
CA THR A 10 -5.60 36.83 -31.61
C THR A 10 -5.85 35.32 -31.81
N ASN A 11 -5.78 34.84 -33.05
CA ASN A 11 -5.86 33.40 -33.34
C ASN A 11 -4.57 32.64 -32.99
N ASN A 12 -3.42 33.32 -32.97
CA ASN A 12 -2.14 32.70 -32.60
C ASN A 12 -1.96 32.58 -31.07
N LEU A 13 -2.57 33.49 -30.30
CA LEU A 13 -2.63 33.43 -28.83
C LEU A 13 -3.68 32.44 -28.31
N PHE A 14 -4.77 32.19 -29.06
CA PHE A 14 -5.74 31.15 -28.71
C PHE A 14 -5.32 29.73 -29.13
N SER A 15 -4.43 29.59 -30.13
CA SER A 15 -3.91 28.28 -30.56
C SER A 15 -2.79 27.76 -29.65
N GLN A 16 -2.03 28.64 -28.97
CA GLN A 16 -0.97 28.25 -28.03
C GLN A 16 -1.48 27.82 -26.64
N SER A 17 -2.79 27.81 -26.38
CA SER A 17 -3.37 27.26 -25.13
C SER A 17 -3.96 25.86 -25.31
N MET A 18 -3.72 25.17 -26.44
CA MET A 18 -3.93 23.72 -26.49
C MET A 18 -2.93 23.03 -25.55
N SER A 19 -3.45 22.69 -24.37
CA SER A 19 -2.85 21.90 -23.29
C SER A 19 -1.46 21.32 -23.59
N LYS A 20 -0.41 21.94 -23.03
CA LYS A 20 0.73 21.14 -22.55
C LYS A 20 0.18 20.21 -21.47
N ARG A 21 -0.39 19.07 -21.88
CA ARG A 21 -0.82 18.03 -20.97
C ARG A 21 0.42 17.59 -20.21
N LEU A 22 0.40 17.76 -18.89
CA LEU A 22 1.47 17.37 -17.98
C LEU A 22 1.93 15.94 -18.32
N GLU A 23 3.24 15.72 -18.32
CA GLU A 23 3.81 14.37 -18.37
C GLU A 23 3.27 13.54 -17.20
N GLU A 24 3.06 12.26 -17.43
CA GLU A 24 2.59 11.33 -16.40
C GLU A 24 3.65 11.19 -15.30
N THR A 25 3.28 11.55 -14.08
CA THR A 25 4.15 11.43 -12.90
C THR A 25 3.78 10.19 -12.09
N PRO A 26 4.70 9.67 -11.25
CA PRO A 26 4.35 8.62 -10.29
C PRO A 26 3.12 8.97 -9.43
N GLN A 27 3.00 10.24 -9.01
CA GLN A 27 1.88 10.74 -8.23
C GLN A 27 0.56 10.69 -9.02
N SER A 28 0.56 11.01 -10.32
CA SER A 28 -0.64 10.89 -11.14
C SER A 28 -1.03 9.42 -11.37
N VAL A 29 -0.06 8.52 -11.50
CA VAL A 29 -0.32 7.06 -11.56
C VAL A 29 -0.99 6.57 -10.28
N ILE A 30 -0.44 6.91 -9.11
CA ILE A 30 -1.01 6.58 -7.80
C ILE A 30 -2.45 7.08 -7.69
N ALA A 31 -2.68 8.35 -8.03
CA ALA A 31 -4.02 8.95 -7.99
C ALA A 31 -5.01 8.22 -8.91
N ASN A 32 -4.59 7.85 -10.13
CA ASN A 32 -5.40 7.12 -11.09
C ASN A 32 -5.77 5.71 -10.58
N VAL A 33 -4.79 4.96 -10.07
CA VAL A 33 -5.00 3.63 -9.48
C VAL A 33 -5.98 3.68 -8.31
N HIS A 34 -5.82 4.63 -7.39
CA HIS A 34 -6.75 4.77 -6.27
C HIS A 34 -8.14 5.25 -6.70
N LYS A 35 -8.25 6.06 -7.76
CA LYS A 35 -9.54 6.44 -8.35
C LYS A 35 -10.26 5.22 -8.92
N ALA A 36 -9.55 4.36 -9.64
CA ALA A 36 -10.10 3.11 -10.17
C ALA A 36 -10.51 2.14 -9.06
N ALA A 37 -9.70 2.02 -8.01
CA ALA A 37 -10.01 1.19 -6.85
C ALA A 37 -11.28 1.66 -6.11
N ARG A 38 -11.48 2.98 -5.95
CA ARG A 38 -12.72 3.52 -5.38
C ARG A 38 -13.94 3.18 -6.24
N LEU A 39 -13.81 3.35 -7.56
CA LEU A 39 -14.89 3.01 -8.50
C LEU A 39 -15.29 1.53 -8.40
N LEU A 40 -14.31 0.63 -8.29
CA LEU A 40 -14.56 -0.80 -8.08
C LEU A 40 -15.20 -1.10 -6.73
N LYS A 41 -14.78 -0.42 -5.65
CA LYS A 41 -15.43 -0.56 -4.34
C LYS A 41 -16.88 -0.09 -4.35
N GLU A 42 -17.18 0.98 -5.08
CA GLU A 42 -18.52 1.56 -5.16
C GLU A 42 -19.47 0.77 -6.06
N LYS A 43 -19.00 0.30 -7.22
CA LYS A 43 -19.85 -0.31 -8.26
C LYS A 43 -19.62 -1.81 -8.48
N GLY A 44 -18.68 -2.43 -7.75
CA GLY A 44 -18.33 -3.82 -7.95
C GLY A 44 -17.88 -4.09 -9.38
N SER A 45 -18.31 -5.24 -9.95
CA SER A 45 -17.93 -5.65 -11.30
C SER A 45 -18.43 -4.73 -12.41
N GLU A 46 -19.45 -3.89 -12.19
CA GLU A 46 -19.94 -2.96 -13.20
C GLU A 46 -18.89 -1.89 -13.57
N ALA A 47 -18.02 -1.54 -12.62
CA ALA A 47 -16.90 -0.63 -12.87
C ALA A 47 -15.96 -1.15 -13.97
N LEU A 48 -15.88 -2.47 -14.16
CA LEU A 48 -14.99 -3.07 -15.16
C LEU A 48 -15.29 -2.55 -16.56
N ALA A 49 -16.57 -2.34 -16.93
CA ALA A 49 -16.93 -1.83 -18.25
C ALA A 49 -16.22 -0.51 -18.61
N VAL A 50 -15.98 0.36 -17.61
CA VAL A 50 -15.25 1.62 -17.79
C VAL A 50 -13.74 1.41 -17.70
N LEU A 51 -13.28 0.62 -16.72
CA LEU A 51 -11.85 0.41 -16.49
C LEU A 51 -11.17 -0.40 -17.59
N THR A 52 -11.93 -1.26 -18.29
CA THR A 52 -11.43 -2.08 -19.40
C THR A 52 -11.54 -1.39 -20.76
N ASP A 53 -12.18 -0.22 -20.86
CA ASP A 53 -12.24 0.54 -22.11
C ASP A 53 -10.89 1.24 -22.35
N PRO A 54 -10.15 0.93 -23.44
CA PRO A 54 -8.86 1.58 -23.73
C PRO A 54 -8.97 3.08 -24.00
N LYS A 55 -10.19 3.61 -24.23
CA LYS A 55 -10.46 5.03 -24.43
C LYS A 55 -10.92 5.75 -23.16
N SER A 56 -11.10 5.04 -22.05
CA SER A 56 -11.53 5.67 -20.80
C SER A 56 -10.43 6.57 -20.23
N GLU A 57 -10.84 7.49 -19.36
CA GLU A 57 -9.92 8.41 -18.68
C GLU A 57 -8.85 7.70 -17.83
N PHE A 58 -9.07 6.42 -17.50
CA PHE A 58 -8.13 5.61 -16.73
C PHE A 58 -6.98 5.08 -17.59
N ASN A 59 -7.12 5.11 -18.91
CA ASN A 59 -6.21 4.51 -19.87
C ASN A 59 -5.61 5.59 -20.80
N ASP A 60 -4.91 6.57 -20.24
CA ASP A 60 -4.27 7.65 -21.02
C ASP A 60 -2.80 7.34 -21.32
N ARG A 61 -2.40 7.54 -22.59
CA ARG A 61 -1.02 7.47 -23.08
C ARG A 61 -0.20 6.34 -22.43
N ASP A 62 0.80 6.70 -21.63
CA ASP A 62 1.75 5.80 -21.00
C ASP A 62 1.23 5.24 -19.66
N ALA A 63 0.28 5.94 -19.02
CA ALA A 63 -0.34 5.58 -17.74
C ALA A 63 -1.70 4.87 -17.94
N TYR A 64 -1.63 3.62 -18.38
CA TYR A 64 -2.80 2.75 -18.55
C TYR A 64 -2.95 1.72 -17.43
N LEU A 65 -4.19 1.34 -17.14
CA LEU A 65 -4.51 0.31 -16.16
C LEU A 65 -4.31 -1.09 -16.74
N PHE A 66 -3.98 -2.03 -15.86
CA PHE A 66 -4.29 -3.43 -16.02
C PHE A 66 -4.76 -3.99 -14.68
N ILE A 67 -5.64 -4.97 -14.73
CA ILE A 67 -6.32 -5.54 -13.56
C ILE A 67 -5.98 -7.02 -13.52
N ILE A 68 -5.58 -7.49 -12.35
CA ILE A 68 -5.34 -8.92 -12.12
C ILE A 68 -6.13 -9.43 -10.92
N ASP A 69 -6.28 -10.73 -10.88
CA ASP A 69 -6.73 -11.49 -9.74
C ASP A 69 -5.59 -12.44 -9.34
N VAL A 70 -4.97 -12.14 -8.20
CA VAL A 70 -3.78 -12.84 -7.71
C VAL A 70 -4.12 -14.27 -7.28
N ASP A 71 -5.30 -14.49 -6.70
CA ASP A 71 -5.73 -15.81 -6.22
C ASP A 71 -5.98 -16.76 -7.39
N LYS A 72 -6.54 -16.24 -8.49
CA LYS A 72 -6.80 -17.02 -9.70
C LYS A 72 -5.63 -17.04 -10.68
N SER A 73 -4.53 -16.37 -10.37
CA SER A 73 -3.42 -16.13 -11.31
C SER A 73 -3.90 -15.51 -12.62
N LEU A 74 -4.97 -14.71 -12.62
CA LEU A 74 -5.67 -14.30 -13.84
C LEU A 74 -5.38 -12.83 -14.18
N VAL A 75 -5.07 -12.55 -15.44
CA VAL A 75 -5.18 -11.19 -15.98
C VAL A 75 -6.64 -10.91 -16.33
N VAL A 76 -7.30 -10.13 -15.48
CA VAL A 76 -8.71 -9.76 -15.64
C VAL A 76 -8.89 -8.80 -16.81
N SER A 77 -7.95 -7.86 -16.98
CA SER A 77 -7.98 -6.90 -18.08
C SER A 77 -6.62 -6.27 -18.32
N ASN A 78 -6.25 -6.12 -19.59
CA ASN A 78 -5.16 -5.25 -20.03
C ASN A 78 -5.56 -4.54 -21.33
N PRO A 79 -6.22 -3.36 -21.26
CA PRO A 79 -6.85 -2.73 -22.43
C PRO A 79 -5.87 -2.30 -23.53
N ARG A 80 -4.61 -2.01 -23.17
CA ARG A 80 -3.57 -1.62 -24.12
C ARG A 80 -2.82 -2.82 -24.73
N PHE A 81 -2.90 -3.97 -24.09
CA PHE A 81 -2.32 -5.25 -24.53
C PHE A 81 -3.36 -6.37 -24.34
N PRO A 82 -4.48 -6.31 -25.09
CA PRO A 82 -5.64 -7.17 -24.87
C PRO A 82 -5.34 -8.66 -24.99
N GLU A 83 -4.31 -9.03 -25.76
CA GLU A 83 -3.82 -10.40 -25.90
C GLU A 83 -3.33 -11.03 -24.58
N ARG A 84 -3.04 -10.20 -23.56
CA ARG A 84 -2.70 -10.67 -22.21
C ARG A 84 -3.93 -11.00 -21.37
N THR A 85 -5.11 -10.51 -21.73
CA THR A 85 -6.35 -10.70 -20.96
C THR A 85 -6.78 -12.16 -20.98
N GLY A 86 -7.17 -12.71 -19.83
CA GLY A 86 -7.54 -14.12 -19.69
C GLY A 86 -6.38 -15.08 -19.41
N GLY A 87 -5.13 -14.63 -19.58
CA GLY A 87 -3.93 -15.43 -19.37
C GLY A 87 -3.54 -15.62 -17.90
N ASN A 88 -2.62 -16.56 -17.67
CA ASN A 88 -2.01 -16.81 -16.37
C ASN A 88 -0.90 -15.79 -16.09
N ILE A 89 -1.13 -14.83 -15.19
CA ILE A 89 -0.15 -13.77 -14.89
C ILE A 89 1.18 -14.34 -14.42
N ARG A 90 1.22 -15.46 -13.68
CA ARG A 90 2.46 -16.05 -13.14
C ARG A 90 3.38 -16.62 -14.23
N GLU A 91 2.84 -16.92 -15.40
CA GLU A 91 3.61 -17.40 -16.55
C GLU A 91 4.15 -16.25 -17.41
N HIS A 92 3.75 -15.00 -17.14
CA HIS A 92 4.12 -13.88 -17.97
C HIS A 92 5.59 -13.47 -17.79
N LEU A 93 6.28 -13.43 -18.92
CA LEU A 93 7.60 -12.84 -19.07
C LEU A 93 7.49 -11.39 -19.55
N ASP A 94 8.43 -10.56 -19.09
CA ASP A 94 8.67 -9.23 -19.63
C ASP A 94 9.54 -9.31 -20.91
N TRP A 95 9.82 -8.18 -21.55
CA TRP A 95 10.58 -8.15 -22.80
C TRP A 95 12.08 -8.49 -22.67
N SER A 96 12.58 -8.65 -21.45
CA SER A 96 13.94 -9.14 -21.16
C SER A 96 13.97 -10.62 -20.77
N GLY A 97 12.81 -11.28 -20.68
CA GLY A 97 12.69 -12.67 -20.23
C GLY A 97 12.58 -12.83 -18.71
N LYS A 98 12.39 -11.74 -17.95
CA LYS A 98 12.13 -11.79 -16.50
C LYS A 98 10.71 -12.25 -16.22
N HIS A 99 10.51 -13.16 -15.27
CA HIS A 99 9.19 -13.57 -14.76
C HIS A 99 8.52 -12.47 -13.90
N TYR A 100 8.24 -11.32 -14.49
CA TYR A 100 7.70 -10.16 -13.76
C TYR A 100 6.33 -10.45 -13.14
N GLY A 101 5.55 -11.37 -13.73
CA GLY A 101 4.23 -11.72 -13.22
C GLY A 101 4.25 -12.40 -11.85
N VAL A 102 5.32 -13.17 -11.54
CA VAL A 102 5.52 -13.77 -10.21
C VAL A 102 5.81 -12.69 -9.19
N GLU A 103 6.80 -11.84 -9.45
CA GLU A 103 7.19 -10.73 -8.57
C GLU A 103 6.02 -9.75 -8.34
N LEU A 104 5.23 -9.47 -9.38
CA LEU A 104 4.04 -8.63 -9.27
C LEU A 104 3.02 -9.25 -8.30
N CYS A 105 2.75 -10.55 -8.40
CA CYS A 105 1.89 -11.24 -7.45
C CYS A 105 2.46 -11.18 -6.02
N GLU A 106 3.77 -11.35 -5.83
CA GLU A 106 4.41 -11.22 -4.51
C GLU A 106 4.23 -9.82 -3.92
N ILE A 107 4.49 -8.78 -4.71
CA ILE A 107 4.27 -7.38 -4.32
C ILE A 107 2.80 -7.14 -3.93
N ALA A 108 1.85 -7.67 -4.71
CA ALA A 108 0.43 -7.57 -4.39
C ALA A 108 0.06 -8.31 -3.09
N MET A 109 0.61 -9.52 -2.87
CA MET A 109 0.40 -10.28 -1.62
C MET A 109 1.02 -9.57 -0.41
N CYS A 110 2.06 -8.76 -0.59
CA CYS A 110 2.69 -7.92 0.44
C CYS A 110 2.06 -6.53 0.58
N GLY A 111 0.83 -6.31 0.08
CA GLY A 111 0.09 -5.06 0.28
C GLY A 111 0.26 -4.01 -0.81
N GLY A 112 0.98 -4.35 -1.89
CA GLY A 112 1.08 -3.54 -3.11
C GLY A 112 2.13 -2.44 -3.06
N GLY A 113 2.71 -2.15 -4.22
CA GLY A 113 3.87 -1.28 -4.39
C GLY A 113 4.37 -1.07 -5.79
N TRP A 114 5.58 -0.55 -5.94
CA TRP A 114 6.20 -0.37 -7.24
C TRP A 114 7.04 -1.57 -7.64
N ILE A 115 6.83 -2.03 -8.87
CA ILE A 115 7.64 -3.02 -9.57
C ILE A 115 8.31 -2.39 -10.77
N GLU A 116 9.48 -2.90 -11.15
CA GLU A 116 10.20 -2.58 -12.38
C GLU A 116 10.29 -3.79 -13.30
N PHE A 117 10.01 -3.58 -14.59
CA PHE A 117 10.16 -4.57 -15.64
C PHE A 117 10.34 -3.91 -17.02
N VAL A 118 10.75 -4.68 -18.01
CA VAL A 118 10.95 -4.21 -19.39
C VAL A 118 9.68 -4.42 -20.20
N TRP A 119 9.11 -3.34 -20.74
CA TRP A 119 7.84 -3.37 -21.47
C TRP A 119 7.87 -2.41 -22.66
N PRO A 120 7.23 -2.72 -23.80
CA PRO A 120 7.16 -1.79 -24.92
C PRO A 120 6.07 -0.74 -24.71
N LYS A 121 6.29 0.46 -25.25
CA LYS A 121 5.23 1.47 -25.33
C LYS A 121 4.09 0.96 -26.21
N PRO A 122 2.82 1.31 -25.91
CA PRO A 122 1.70 0.91 -26.76
C PRO A 122 1.94 1.30 -28.23
N GLY A 123 1.82 0.34 -29.14
CA GLY A 123 2.08 0.54 -30.58
C GLY A 123 3.55 0.44 -31.01
N THR A 124 4.45 0.02 -30.12
CA THR A 124 5.88 -0.23 -30.42
C THR A 124 6.27 -1.65 -30.03
N GLU A 125 7.43 -2.12 -30.50
CA GLU A 125 7.97 -3.46 -30.19
C GLU A 125 9.22 -3.42 -29.31
N GLU A 126 9.85 -2.25 -29.16
CA GLU A 126 11.07 -2.08 -28.38
C GLU A 126 10.77 -2.05 -26.88
N GLY A 127 11.34 -3.00 -26.14
CA GLY A 127 11.23 -3.07 -24.69
C GLY A 127 12.00 -1.94 -24.01
N THR A 128 11.34 -1.22 -23.12
CA THR A 128 11.93 -0.10 -22.34
C THR A 128 11.60 -0.26 -20.86
N ARG A 129 12.40 0.35 -19.98
CA ARG A 129 12.15 0.31 -18.54
C ARG A 129 10.78 0.89 -18.23
N LYS A 130 9.96 0.10 -17.55
CA LYS A 130 8.66 0.49 -17.05
C LYS A 130 8.59 0.25 -15.55
N VAL A 131 8.05 1.22 -14.82
CA VAL A 131 7.71 1.08 -13.41
C VAL A 131 6.21 1.13 -13.23
N SER A 132 5.64 0.18 -12.49
CA SER A 132 4.20 0.09 -12.25
C SER A 132 3.88 0.05 -10.77
N TYR A 133 2.91 0.87 -10.35
CA TYR A 133 2.29 0.78 -9.05
C TYR A 133 1.21 -0.30 -9.06
N ILE A 134 1.31 -1.21 -8.10
CA ILE A 134 0.49 -2.41 -7.90
C ILE A 134 -0.31 -2.17 -6.62
N TYR A 135 -1.63 -2.21 -6.69
CA TYR A 135 -2.49 -1.93 -5.55
C TYR A 135 -3.56 -3.02 -5.36
N PRO A 136 -3.38 -3.97 -4.42
CA PRO A 136 -4.42 -4.90 -4.04
C PRO A 136 -5.54 -4.13 -3.35
N ILE A 137 -6.76 -4.21 -3.86
CA ILE A 137 -7.86 -3.44 -3.28
C ILE A 137 -8.30 -4.13 -1.97
N PRO A 138 -8.20 -3.48 -0.79
CA PRO A 138 -8.57 -4.12 0.47
C PRO A 138 -10.04 -4.53 0.46
N GLY A 139 -10.30 -5.82 0.74
CA GLY A 139 -11.64 -6.41 0.75
C GLY A 139 -12.17 -6.83 -0.62
N MET A 140 -11.36 -6.82 -1.68
CA MET A 140 -11.74 -7.28 -3.01
C MET A 140 -10.66 -8.19 -3.60
N ARG A 141 -11.06 -9.08 -4.51
CA ARG A 141 -10.16 -9.99 -5.24
C ARG A 141 -9.26 -9.29 -6.28
N TYR A 142 -9.58 -8.04 -6.64
CA TYR A 142 -8.90 -7.34 -7.71
C TYR A 142 -7.68 -6.57 -7.20
N THR A 143 -6.60 -6.66 -7.97
CA THR A 143 -5.41 -5.80 -7.86
C THR A 143 -5.38 -4.87 -9.07
N ILE A 144 -5.29 -3.57 -8.83
CA ILE A 144 -5.21 -2.54 -9.87
C ILE A 144 -3.77 -2.12 -10.04
N CYS A 145 -3.32 -2.14 -11.28
CA CYS A 145 -1.95 -1.83 -11.63
C CYS A 145 -1.93 -0.75 -12.70
N ALA A 146 -0.99 0.18 -12.62
CA ALA A 146 -0.69 1.10 -13.69
C ALA A 146 0.76 1.56 -13.59
N GLY A 147 1.37 1.96 -14.69
CA GLY A 147 2.77 2.39 -14.67
C GLY A 147 3.09 3.38 -15.75
N ILE A 148 4.34 3.83 -15.74
CA ILE A 148 4.91 4.82 -16.66
C ILE A 148 6.32 4.39 -17.08
N TYR A 149 6.78 4.89 -18.21
CA TYR A 149 8.15 4.72 -18.68
C TYR A 149 9.04 5.79 -18.05
N ASN A 150 9.41 5.55 -16.80
CA ASN A 150 10.25 6.44 -16.02
C ASN A 150 11.67 5.85 -15.99
N ASN A 151 12.68 6.65 -16.38
CA ASN A 151 14.09 6.24 -16.37
C ASN A 151 14.91 6.96 -15.29
N THR A 152 14.27 7.79 -14.48
CA THR A 152 14.97 8.74 -13.59
C THR A 152 14.85 8.36 -12.12
N MET A 153 13.70 7.82 -11.69
CA MET A 153 13.47 7.43 -10.30
C MET A 153 13.78 5.95 -10.06
N THR A 154 14.45 5.68 -8.95
CA THR A 154 14.71 4.35 -8.41
C THR A 154 13.43 3.75 -7.80
N LEU A 155 13.40 2.41 -7.66
CA LEU A 155 12.29 1.75 -6.97
C LEU A 155 12.12 2.19 -5.51
N ASP A 156 13.21 2.48 -4.81
CA ASP A 156 13.15 2.94 -3.40
C ASP A 156 12.49 4.33 -3.28
N GLU A 157 12.82 5.25 -4.19
CA GLU A 157 12.18 6.57 -4.25
C GLU A 157 10.69 6.44 -4.57
N LEU A 158 10.33 5.56 -5.51
CA LEU A 158 8.94 5.29 -5.88
C LEU A 158 8.15 4.66 -4.72
N ASN A 159 8.73 3.65 -4.06
CA ASN A 159 8.11 2.98 -2.91
C ASN A 159 7.95 3.91 -1.70
N THR A 160 8.80 4.94 -1.58
CA THR A 160 8.62 6.01 -0.59
C THR A 160 7.32 6.81 -0.83
N LEU A 161 6.86 6.96 -2.08
CA LEU A 161 5.63 7.69 -2.41
C LEU A 161 4.35 6.94 -1.99
N THR A 162 4.40 5.61 -1.91
CA THR A 162 3.23 4.76 -1.64
C THR A 162 3.31 4.05 -0.30
N GLY A 163 4.46 4.11 0.36
CA GLY A 163 4.74 3.33 1.55
C GLY A 163 4.71 1.83 1.27
N HIS A 164 5.03 1.38 0.07
CA HIS A 164 5.29 -0.03 -0.16
C HIS A 164 6.56 -0.47 0.59
N GLY A 165 6.59 -1.73 1.06
CA GLY A 165 7.60 -2.15 2.03
C GLY A 165 7.33 -1.63 3.45
N LYS A 166 6.08 -1.21 3.74
CA LYS A 166 5.55 -1.04 5.09
C LYS A 166 5.80 -2.32 5.88
N LYS A 167 6.86 -2.27 6.69
CA LYS A 167 7.22 -3.38 7.55
C LYS A 167 6.20 -3.44 8.67
N LYS A 168 5.74 -4.65 8.98
CA LYS A 168 5.01 -4.95 10.21
C LYS A 168 5.69 -4.21 11.36
N VAL A 169 4.91 -3.50 12.17
CA VAL A 169 5.43 -2.78 13.34
C VAL A 169 4.89 -3.36 14.62
N ALA A 170 5.72 -3.34 15.67
CA ALA A 170 5.28 -3.50 17.04
C ALA A 170 5.14 -2.13 17.69
N VAL A 171 4.01 -1.89 18.34
CA VAL A 171 3.82 -0.78 19.29
C VAL A 171 3.90 -1.34 20.70
N ILE A 172 4.88 -0.87 21.44
CA ILE A 172 5.24 -1.31 22.79
C ILE A 172 4.86 -0.17 23.74
N PHE A 173 3.76 -0.34 24.49
CA PHE A 173 3.28 0.63 25.46
C PHE A 173 3.55 0.14 26.88
N GLU A 174 4.60 0.65 27.49
CA GLU A 174 4.94 0.41 28.90
C GLU A 174 4.29 1.48 29.76
N VAL A 175 3.65 1.08 30.86
CA VAL A 175 2.91 2.01 31.71
C VAL A 175 2.97 1.61 33.18
N MET A 176 3.12 2.60 34.04
CA MET A 176 2.87 2.49 35.48
C MET A 176 1.63 3.32 35.83
N PRO A 177 0.46 2.69 35.99
CA PRO A 177 -0.73 3.39 36.44
C PRO A 177 -0.61 3.81 37.90
N THR A 178 -1.17 4.97 38.24
CA THR A 178 -1.31 5.38 39.64
C THR A 178 -2.18 4.36 40.39
N ALA A 179 -1.99 4.23 41.71
CA ALA A 179 -2.79 3.31 42.52
C ALA A 179 -4.31 3.54 42.36
N LYS A 180 -4.74 4.81 42.26
CA LYS A 180 -6.14 5.19 42.03
C LYS A 180 -6.59 5.02 40.58
N GLY A 181 -5.69 5.21 39.61
CA GLY A 181 -5.97 5.17 38.18
C GLY A 181 -6.03 3.77 37.57
N LYS A 182 -5.37 2.78 38.20
CA LYS A 182 -5.22 1.41 37.69
C LYS A 182 -6.53 0.75 37.28
N ALA A 183 -7.56 0.81 38.13
CA ALA A 183 -8.86 0.21 37.82
C ALA A 183 -9.53 0.85 36.60
N ASN A 184 -9.49 2.18 36.50
CA ASN A 184 -10.07 2.92 35.38
C ASN A 184 -9.29 2.68 34.08
N TYR A 185 -7.96 2.63 34.15
CA TYR A 185 -7.11 2.27 33.03
C TYR A 185 -7.52 0.92 32.40
N PHE A 186 -7.72 -0.12 33.21
CA PHE A 186 -8.14 -1.42 32.69
C PHE A 186 -9.55 -1.42 32.12
N LYS A 187 -10.48 -0.71 32.75
CA LYS A 187 -11.85 -0.53 32.23
C LYS A 187 -11.84 0.13 30.86
N MET A 188 -11.07 1.22 30.69
CA MET A 188 -10.94 1.92 29.42
C MET A 188 -10.28 1.05 28.35
N GLY A 189 -9.23 0.30 28.70
CA GLY A 189 -8.58 -0.63 27.79
C GLY A 189 -9.51 -1.74 27.31
N ALA A 190 -10.39 -2.26 28.17
CA ALA A 190 -11.38 -3.27 27.80
C ALA A 190 -12.45 -2.71 26.85
N ALA A 191 -12.91 -1.48 27.09
CA ALA A 191 -13.92 -0.82 26.26
C ALA A 191 -13.47 -0.59 24.81
N LEU A 192 -12.16 -0.37 24.58
CA LEU A 192 -11.61 -0.16 23.24
C LEU A 192 -11.37 -1.45 22.44
N LYS A 193 -11.48 -2.63 23.07
CA LYS A 193 -11.08 -3.90 22.44
C LYS A 193 -11.85 -4.18 21.15
N GLU A 194 -13.17 -4.01 21.18
CA GLU A 194 -14.04 -4.26 20.04
C GLU A 194 -13.77 -3.31 18.86
N GLU A 195 -13.42 -2.05 19.13
CA GLU A 195 -13.03 -1.09 18.09
C GLU A 195 -11.66 -1.46 17.50
N LEU A 196 -10.70 -1.77 18.37
CA LEU A 196 -9.34 -2.17 17.99
C LEU A 196 -9.33 -3.39 17.06
N LEU A 197 -10.13 -4.42 17.38
CA LEU A 197 -10.23 -5.65 16.57
C LEU A 197 -10.77 -5.39 15.16
N ARG A 198 -11.47 -4.26 14.92
CA ARG A 198 -12.02 -3.89 13.61
C ARG A 198 -11.11 -2.93 12.84
N MET A 199 -9.99 -2.51 13.41
CA MET A 199 -9.09 -1.57 12.75
C MET A 199 -8.40 -2.22 11.55
N PRO A 200 -8.43 -1.57 10.36
CA PRO A 200 -7.65 -2.03 9.22
C PRO A 200 -6.15 -2.14 9.57
N GLY A 201 -5.55 -3.28 9.24
CA GLY A 201 -4.14 -3.57 9.48
C GLY A 201 -3.76 -3.88 10.94
N PHE A 202 -4.74 -4.09 11.82
CA PHE A 202 -4.49 -4.65 13.15
C PHE A 202 -4.22 -6.15 13.07
N ILE A 203 -3.17 -6.63 13.75
CA ILE A 203 -2.80 -8.05 13.77
C ILE A 203 -3.13 -8.66 15.14
N SER A 204 -2.58 -8.10 16.21
CA SER A 204 -2.80 -8.63 17.56
C SER A 204 -2.47 -7.60 18.65
N VAL A 205 -3.00 -7.82 19.84
CA VAL A 205 -2.60 -7.10 21.06
C VAL A 205 -2.61 -8.05 22.25
N GLU A 206 -1.61 -7.92 23.11
CA GLU A 206 -1.53 -8.65 24.37
C GLU A 206 -1.03 -7.72 25.48
N ARG A 207 -1.38 -8.05 26.72
CA ARG A 207 -0.97 -7.29 27.90
C ARG A 207 -0.22 -8.19 28.88
N PHE A 208 0.94 -7.72 29.31
CA PHE A 208 1.82 -8.39 30.27
C PHE A 208 1.96 -7.54 31.55
N ALA A 209 2.20 -8.21 32.67
CA ALA A 209 2.61 -7.58 33.92
C ALA A 209 4.11 -7.83 34.14
N SER A 210 4.84 -6.83 34.60
CA SER A 210 6.26 -6.98 34.91
C SER A 210 6.45 -7.79 36.18
N VAL A 211 7.28 -8.83 36.11
CA VAL A 211 7.68 -9.63 37.29
C VAL A 211 8.73 -8.94 38.16
N ASN A 212 9.49 -8.01 37.58
CA ASN A 212 10.59 -7.31 38.26
C ASN A 212 10.22 -5.90 38.75
N ASN A 213 9.09 -5.36 38.30
CA ASN A 213 8.66 -3.99 38.60
C ASN A 213 7.16 -4.03 38.91
N GLU A 214 6.82 -4.15 40.18
CA GLU A 214 5.44 -4.24 40.61
C GLU A 214 4.62 -3.04 40.10
N GLY A 215 3.42 -3.31 39.59
CA GLY A 215 2.53 -2.28 39.05
C GLY A 215 2.86 -1.80 37.63
N LYS A 216 3.99 -2.22 37.04
CA LYS A 216 4.30 -1.95 35.63
C LYS A 216 3.61 -2.94 34.69
N PHE A 217 2.96 -2.43 33.66
CA PHE A 217 2.31 -3.19 32.60
C PHE A 217 2.92 -2.88 31.25
N LEU A 218 2.80 -3.84 30.33
CA LEU A 218 3.16 -3.69 28.93
C LEU A 218 1.95 -4.07 28.08
N SER A 219 1.50 -3.20 27.18
CA SER A 219 0.65 -3.56 26.07
C SER A 219 1.51 -3.67 24.81
N LEU A 220 1.58 -4.86 24.23
CA LEU A 220 2.29 -5.14 22.99
C LEU A 220 1.26 -5.35 21.89
N SER A 221 1.32 -4.56 20.82
CA SER A 221 0.45 -4.74 19.65
C SER A 221 1.24 -4.80 18.36
N PHE A 222 0.77 -5.62 17.43
CA PHE A 222 1.35 -5.75 16.10
C PHE A 222 0.39 -5.21 15.05
N TRP A 223 0.97 -4.55 14.05
CA TRP A 223 0.25 -3.90 12.97
C TRP A 223 0.95 -4.18 11.66
N GLU A 224 0.20 -4.29 10.57
CA GLU A 224 0.75 -4.46 9.22
C GLU A 224 1.70 -3.31 8.84
N SER A 225 1.51 -2.13 9.43
CA SER A 225 2.30 -0.92 9.13
C SER A 225 2.23 0.13 10.24
N GLU A 226 3.13 1.12 10.21
CA GLU A 226 3.02 2.29 11.10
C GLU A 226 1.74 3.08 10.82
N GLU A 227 1.32 3.18 9.56
CA GLU A 227 0.12 3.93 9.20
C GLU A 227 -1.15 3.26 9.71
N ALA A 228 -1.20 1.93 9.75
CA ALA A 228 -2.30 1.20 10.41
C ALA A 228 -2.32 1.52 11.91
N ALA A 229 -1.17 1.48 12.58
CA ALA A 229 -1.05 1.88 13.98
C ALA A 229 -1.43 3.36 14.21
N ALA A 230 -1.06 4.25 13.29
CA ALA A 230 -1.44 5.66 13.32
C ALA A 230 -2.95 5.86 13.13
N GLY A 231 -3.58 5.06 12.27
CA GLY A 231 -5.03 5.03 12.08
C GLY A 231 -5.77 4.72 13.37
N TRP A 232 -5.26 3.77 14.16
CA TRP A 232 -5.79 3.49 15.50
C TRP A 232 -5.49 4.59 16.49
N ARG A 233 -4.26 5.09 16.52
CA ARG A 233 -3.84 6.21 17.39
C ARG A 233 -4.74 7.43 17.20
N ASN A 234 -5.28 7.65 16.00
CA ASN A 234 -6.11 8.81 15.67
C ASN A 234 -7.62 8.58 15.79
N GLN A 235 -8.09 7.42 16.24
CA GLN A 235 -9.51 7.24 16.58
C GLN A 235 -9.89 8.14 17.76
N VAL A 236 -11.06 8.78 17.69
CA VAL A 236 -11.51 9.78 18.68
C VAL A 236 -11.56 9.18 20.08
N ASN A 237 -12.16 8.00 20.24
CA ASN A 237 -12.27 7.30 21.53
C ASN A 237 -10.89 6.94 22.09
N HIS A 238 -9.98 6.48 21.24
CA HIS A 238 -8.61 6.18 21.66
C HIS A 238 -7.83 7.44 22.05
N ARG A 239 -7.95 8.55 21.30
CA ARG A 239 -7.34 9.85 21.66
C ARG A 239 -7.82 10.39 22.99
N GLN A 240 -9.12 10.28 23.27
CA GLN A 240 -9.68 10.67 24.57
C GLN A 240 -9.09 9.81 25.70
N ASN A 241 -8.96 8.51 25.49
CA ASN A 241 -8.36 7.60 26.47
C ASN A 241 -6.85 7.88 26.67
N GLN A 242 -6.11 8.21 25.61
CA GLN A 242 -4.71 8.63 25.70
C GLN A 242 -4.56 9.91 26.54
N LYS A 243 -5.41 10.91 26.30
CA LYS A 243 -5.42 12.15 27.08
C LYS A 243 -5.73 11.91 28.55
N MET A 244 -6.75 11.12 28.85
CA MET A 244 -7.10 10.76 30.23
C MET A 244 -5.97 9.99 30.92
N GLY A 245 -5.34 9.07 30.19
CA GLY A 245 -4.15 8.34 30.63
C GLY A 245 -3.02 9.27 31.05
N HIS A 246 -2.60 10.12 30.12
CA HIS A 246 -1.55 11.12 30.31
C HIS A 246 -1.84 12.09 31.47
N ASP A 247 -3.07 12.62 31.52
CA ASP A 247 -3.40 13.69 32.47
C ASP A 247 -3.64 13.19 33.90
N LYS A 248 -4.11 11.95 34.08
CA LYS A 248 -4.70 11.51 35.37
C LYS A 248 -4.37 10.08 35.81
N LEU A 249 -4.08 9.15 34.90
CA LEU A 249 -4.07 7.72 35.26
C LEU A 249 -2.68 7.13 35.41
N PHE A 250 -1.64 7.76 34.87
CA PHE A 250 -0.29 7.18 34.83
C PHE A 250 0.70 8.00 35.65
N ASP A 251 1.52 7.32 36.47
CA ASP A 251 2.71 7.92 37.07
C ASP A 251 3.77 8.17 36.00
N ASN A 252 3.92 7.23 35.06
CA ASN A 252 4.72 7.37 33.85
C ASN A 252 4.29 6.37 32.76
N TYR A 253 4.71 6.64 31.53
CA TYR A 253 4.61 5.69 30.43
C TYR A 253 5.70 5.91 29.40
N ARG A 254 5.98 4.87 28.60
CA ARG A 254 6.86 4.92 27.43
C ARG A 254 6.20 4.19 26.28
N ILE A 255 6.21 4.80 25.09
CA ILE A 255 5.78 4.15 23.84
C ILE A 255 7.00 4.01 22.94
N SER A 256 7.28 2.79 22.50
CA SER A 256 8.28 2.52 21.47
C SER A 256 7.60 1.90 20.26
N VAL A 257 8.00 2.31 19.06
CA VAL A 257 7.50 1.73 17.80
C VAL A 257 8.70 1.17 17.04
N GLY A 258 8.67 -0.13 16.74
CA GLY A 258 9.75 -0.84 16.08
C GLY A 258 9.27 -1.60 14.85
N LYS A 259 10.08 -1.61 13.79
CA LYS A 259 9.85 -2.45 12.61
C LYS A 259 10.26 -3.89 12.93
N ILE A 260 9.44 -4.85 12.52
CA ILE A 260 9.77 -6.26 12.61
C ILE A 260 10.77 -6.60 11.51
N VAL A 261 11.90 -7.15 11.92
CA VAL A 261 13.00 -7.53 11.02
C VAL A 261 12.87 -8.98 10.57
N ARG A 262 12.41 -9.87 11.46
CA ARG A 262 12.17 -11.30 11.19
C ARG A 262 11.18 -11.89 12.20
N GLU A 263 10.45 -12.92 11.80
CA GLU A 263 9.58 -13.73 12.66
C GLU A 263 9.65 -15.19 12.21
N TYR A 264 9.60 -16.10 13.18
CA TYR A 264 9.59 -17.55 12.96
C TYR A 264 9.03 -18.24 14.21
N THR A 265 8.56 -19.47 14.05
CA THR A 265 8.10 -20.33 15.14
C THR A 265 8.94 -21.59 15.21
N ASP A 266 8.70 -22.45 16.19
CA ASP A 266 9.28 -23.79 16.26
C ASP A 266 8.91 -24.65 15.04
N GLN A 267 7.71 -24.46 14.48
CA GLN A 267 7.21 -25.20 13.31
C GLN A 267 7.52 -24.53 11.96
N ASN A 268 7.54 -23.20 11.90
CA ASN A 268 7.81 -22.45 10.68
C ASN A 268 9.05 -21.58 10.85
N ARG A 269 10.17 -22.10 10.34
CA ARG A 269 11.52 -21.54 10.56
C ARG A 269 12.13 -20.85 9.35
N SER A 270 11.33 -20.55 8.32
CA SER A 270 11.82 -19.87 7.12
C SER A 270 12.42 -18.48 7.39
N GLY A 271 11.98 -17.80 8.46
CA GLY A 271 12.54 -16.52 8.93
C GLY A 271 13.62 -16.65 10.01
N ALA A 272 13.99 -17.86 10.41
CA ALA A 272 15.01 -18.09 11.43
C ALA A 272 16.41 -17.86 10.86
N PRO A 273 17.35 -17.31 11.65
CA PRO A 273 18.76 -17.23 11.26
C PRO A 273 19.37 -18.61 10.94
N ASP A 274 20.26 -18.67 9.95
CA ASP A 274 20.90 -19.92 9.51
C ASP A 274 21.67 -20.62 10.63
N ASP A 275 22.42 -19.86 11.42
CA ASP A 275 23.17 -20.37 12.58
C ASP A 275 22.26 -21.00 13.64
N SER A 276 21.05 -20.46 13.81
CA SER A 276 20.04 -21.04 14.70
C SER A 276 19.47 -22.36 14.16
N ASN A 277 19.27 -22.47 12.84
CA ASN A 277 18.79 -23.71 12.22
C ASN A 277 19.86 -24.81 12.25
N GLU A 278 21.10 -24.44 11.94
CA GLU A 278 22.25 -25.33 12.01
C GLU A 278 22.44 -25.89 13.43
N TYR A 279 22.44 -25.01 14.44
CA TYR A 279 22.58 -25.43 15.84
C TYR A 279 21.48 -26.40 16.30
N LEU A 280 20.25 -26.23 15.81
CA LEU A 280 19.12 -27.09 16.15
C LEU A 280 19.00 -28.34 15.26
N GLY A 281 19.88 -28.51 14.26
CA GLY A 281 19.83 -29.63 13.32
C GLY A 281 18.60 -29.63 12.42
N ILE A 282 17.99 -28.46 12.20
CA ILE A 282 16.79 -28.29 11.37
C ILE A 282 17.25 -27.99 9.94
N LYS A 283 16.88 -28.90 9.02
CA LYS A 283 17.16 -28.77 7.58
C LYS A 283 16.17 -27.84 6.89
#